data_AF-A0A813XAZ1-F1
#
_entry.id   AF-A0A813XAZ1-F1
#
_cell.length_a   1.000
_cell.length_b   1.000
_cell.length_c   1.000
_cell.angle_alpha   90.00
_cell.angle_beta   90.00
_cell.angle_gamma   90.00
#
_symmetry.space_group_name_H-M   'P 1'
#
loop_
_entity.id
_entity.type
_entity.pdbx_description
1 polymer ?
#
loop_
_entity_poly.entity_id
_entity_poly.type
_entity_poly.pdbx_seq_one_letter_code
_entity_poly.pdbx_strand_id
1 'polypeptide(L)'
;MTSSTEYFEFNCMFDYKQLKKSKNDWLYGPLFHSTNKNITWRLRVDRSHPTQLGIYLTLVNGAPCTLRSYTLSMITITKPSLKLFINQCTLQRIFPSNDFSWGFANFCTRRELKDERRLIRDPKSKLLNVQCTMNIEILTTNSIIEDHRFATDLFHTYSLQQWIEFLKQRDDLPELTNRVNQEIEARL
;
A
#
# COMPACT_ATOMS: atom_id res chain seq x y z
N MET A 1 0.68 16.90 -21.33
CA MET A 1 0.60 16.16 -20.06
C MET A 1 0.53 17.17 -18.94
N THR A 2 -0.56 17.19 -18.18
CA THR A 2 -0.65 17.96 -16.94
C THR A 2 -0.43 16.99 -15.78
N SER A 3 0.58 17.25 -14.96
CA SER A 3 0.85 16.48 -13.74
C SER A 3 0.60 17.39 -12.55
N SER A 4 -0.29 16.99 -11.64
CA SER A 4 -0.39 17.64 -10.34
C SER A 4 0.41 16.83 -9.32
N THR A 5 1.25 17.52 -8.54
CA THR A 5 1.91 16.93 -7.38
C THR A 5 1.19 17.36 -6.12
N GLU A 6 0.88 16.40 -5.28
CA GLU A 6 0.12 16.60 -4.05
C GLU A 6 0.83 15.94 -2.86
N TYR A 7 0.92 16.64 -1.75
CA TYR A 7 1.44 16.11 -0.49
C TYR A 7 0.30 15.91 0.51
N PHE A 8 0.24 14.72 1.10
CA PHE A 8 -0.79 14.33 2.06
C PHE A 8 -0.23 13.72 3.32
N GLU A 9 -0.91 14.00 4.42
CA GLU A 9 -0.75 13.27 5.67
C GLU A 9 -2.12 12.79 6.14
N PHE A 10 -2.24 11.50 6.42
CA PHE A 10 -3.46 10.89 6.92
C PHE A 10 -3.16 10.02 8.15
N ASN A 11 -4.07 10.05 9.11
CA ASN A 11 -3.99 9.28 10.35
C ASN A 11 -5.12 8.24 10.39
N CYS A 12 -4.77 6.96 10.35
CA CYS A 12 -5.70 5.84 10.44
C CYS A 12 -5.71 5.27 11.85
N MET A 13 -6.88 5.19 12.47
CA MET A 13 -7.03 4.52 13.76
C MET A 13 -7.36 3.04 13.57
N PHE A 14 -6.63 2.16 14.25
CA PHE A 14 -6.87 0.72 14.27
C PHE A 14 -7.02 0.18 15.69
N ASP A 15 -7.87 -0.83 15.87
CA ASP A 15 -8.00 -1.52 17.16
C ASP A 15 -6.78 -2.43 17.42
N TYR A 16 -6.05 -2.14 18.50
CA TYR A 16 -4.90 -2.93 18.94
C TYR A 16 -5.23 -4.42 19.15
N LYS A 17 -6.43 -4.76 19.66
CA LYS A 17 -6.84 -6.15 19.86
C LYS A 17 -6.96 -6.89 18.53
N GLN A 18 -7.38 -6.20 17.48
CA GLN A 18 -7.47 -6.78 16.15
C GLN A 18 -6.07 -6.97 15.57
N LEU A 19 -5.18 -5.97 15.70
CA LEU A 19 -3.82 -6.06 15.19
C LEU A 19 -2.97 -7.14 15.87
N LYS A 20 -3.18 -7.39 17.17
CA LYS A 20 -2.47 -8.46 17.90
C LYS A 20 -2.80 -9.87 17.39
N LYS A 21 -3.97 -10.10 16.79
CA LYS A 21 -4.38 -11.43 16.31
C LYS A 21 -3.64 -11.76 15.01
N SER A 22 -3.09 -12.97 14.91
CA SER A 22 -2.75 -13.57 13.62
C SER A 22 -4.02 -14.20 13.07
N LYS A 23 -4.43 -13.72 11.90
CA LYS A 23 -5.64 -14.16 11.20
C LYS A 23 -5.39 -13.99 9.71
N ASN A 24 -5.76 -14.99 8.93
CA ASN A 24 -5.62 -14.96 7.48
C ASN A 24 -6.71 -14.07 6.85
N ASP A 25 -6.65 -12.77 7.13
CA ASP A 25 -7.53 -11.75 6.57
C ASP A 25 -6.86 -10.38 6.56
N TRP A 26 -7.45 -9.48 5.77
CA TRP A 26 -7.08 -8.07 5.73
C TRP A 26 -7.90 -7.27 6.74
N LEU A 27 -7.23 -6.41 7.50
CA LEU A 27 -7.92 -5.40 8.31
C LEU A 27 -7.91 -4.07 7.54
N TYR A 28 -9.10 -3.56 7.21
CA TYR A 28 -9.25 -2.34 6.43
C TYR A 28 -9.39 -1.11 7.32
N GLY A 29 -8.61 -0.08 7.01
CA GLY A 29 -8.77 1.26 7.56
C GLY A 29 -9.91 2.04 6.87
N PRO A 30 -10.22 3.23 7.40
CA PRO A 30 -11.18 4.14 6.77
C PRO A 30 -10.69 4.58 5.38
N LEU A 31 -11.64 4.98 4.53
CA LEU A 31 -11.34 5.61 3.25
C LEU A 31 -10.87 7.04 3.48
N PHE A 32 -9.95 7.51 2.65
CA PHE A 32 -9.54 8.90 2.61
C PHE A 32 -9.33 9.35 1.17
N HIS A 33 -9.54 10.63 0.91
CA HIS A 33 -9.51 11.20 -0.43
C HIS A 33 -8.26 12.05 -0.61
N SER A 34 -7.69 12.05 -1.81
CA SER A 34 -6.70 13.08 -2.15
C SER A 34 -7.39 14.45 -2.31
N THR A 35 -6.61 15.53 -2.42
CA THR A 35 -7.11 16.90 -2.66
C THR A 35 -8.02 16.90 -3.87
N ASN A 36 -7.61 16.19 -4.92
CA ASN A 36 -8.47 15.81 -6.01
C ASN A 36 -9.40 14.66 -5.56
N LYS A 37 -10.61 15.01 -5.09
CA LYS A 37 -11.63 14.08 -4.54
C LYS A 37 -12.00 12.88 -5.43
N ASN A 38 -11.53 12.85 -6.67
CA ASN A 38 -11.65 11.73 -7.59
C ASN A 38 -10.74 10.54 -7.25
N ILE A 39 -9.75 10.73 -6.36
CA ILE A 39 -8.87 9.64 -5.89
C ILE A 39 -9.19 9.29 -4.44
N THR A 40 -9.49 8.03 -4.21
CA THR A 40 -9.81 7.43 -2.92
C THR A 40 -8.78 6.38 -2.58
N TRP A 41 -8.27 6.46 -1.37
CA TRP A 41 -7.22 5.62 -0.82
C TRP A 41 -7.71 4.96 0.47
N ARG A 42 -7.03 3.89 0.87
CA ARG A 42 -7.15 3.32 2.21
C ARG A 42 -5.88 2.63 2.64
N LEU A 43 -5.69 2.51 3.95
CA LEU A 43 -4.72 1.55 4.49
C LEU A 43 -5.38 0.19 4.70
N ARG A 44 -4.65 -0.88 4.43
CA ARG A 44 -4.99 -2.25 4.82
C ARG A 44 -3.83 -2.87 5.57
N VAL A 45 -4.13 -3.66 6.58
CA VAL A 45 -3.14 -4.37 7.39
C VAL A 45 -3.25 -5.86 7.11
N ASP A 46 -2.13 -6.45 6.69
CA ASP A 46 -1.97 -7.90 6.62
C ASP A 46 -1.67 -8.44 8.02
N ARG A 47 -2.52 -9.35 8.49
CA ARG A 47 -2.38 -10.03 9.78
C ARG A 47 -2.14 -11.52 9.63
N SER A 48 -1.93 -12.03 8.41
CA SER A 48 -1.71 -13.44 8.14
C SER A 48 -0.42 -13.93 8.79
N HIS A 49 0.66 -13.12 8.73
CA HIS A 49 1.95 -13.52 9.25
C HIS A 49 1.95 -13.71 10.78
N PRO A 50 2.51 -14.82 11.31
CA PRO A 50 2.47 -15.13 12.73
C PRO A 50 3.37 -14.25 13.59
N THR A 51 4.40 -13.63 13.00
CA THR A 51 5.40 -12.82 13.75
C THR A 51 5.48 -11.37 13.28
N GLN A 52 4.91 -11.03 12.13
CA GLN A 52 5.00 -9.71 11.51
C GLN A 52 3.60 -9.17 11.20
N LEU A 53 3.54 -7.85 11.03
CA LEU A 53 2.39 -7.16 10.49
C LEU A 53 2.83 -6.44 9.23
N GLY A 54 2.03 -6.57 8.18
CA GLY A 54 2.21 -5.82 6.95
C GLY A 54 1.23 -4.65 6.91
N ILE A 55 1.67 -3.48 6.46
CA ILE A 55 0.77 -2.34 6.23
C ILE A 55 0.93 -1.87 4.79
N TYR A 56 -0.20 -1.72 4.11
CA TYR A 56 -0.27 -1.39 2.70
C TYR A 56 -1.23 -0.23 2.46
N LEU A 57 -0.81 0.66 1.58
CA LEU A 57 -1.66 1.67 0.98
C LEU A 57 -2.34 1.06 -0.25
N THR A 58 -3.63 1.33 -0.43
CA THR A 58 -4.46 0.81 -1.53
C THR A 58 -5.14 1.96 -2.23
N LEU A 59 -5.02 2.00 -3.57
CA LEU A 59 -5.83 2.87 -4.42
C LEU A 59 -7.21 2.21 -4.54
N VAL A 60 -8.23 2.76 -3.89
CA VAL A 60 -9.59 2.19 -3.92
C VAL A 60 -10.32 2.62 -5.19
N ASN A 61 -10.19 3.89 -5.56
CA ASN A 61 -10.83 4.45 -6.74
C ASN A 61 -10.00 5.62 -7.24
N GLY A 62 -9.74 5.69 -8.54
CA GLY A 62 -9.11 6.85 -9.16
C GLY A 62 -8.42 6.49 -10.48
N ALA A 63 -7.94 7.53 -11.18
CA ALA A 63 -7.07 7.32 -12.33
C ALA A 63 -5.72 6.70 -11.89
N PRO A 64 -5.02 5.99 -12.78
CA PRO A 64 -3.67 5.52 -12.51
C PRO A 64 -2.78 6.69 -12.05
N CYS A 65 -2.00 6.46 -11.00
CA CYS A 65 -1.19 7.51 -10.40
C CYS A 65 0.14 6.97 -9.89
N THR A 66 1.06 7.88 -9.63
CA THR A 66 2.40 7.53 -9.18
C THR A 66 2.68 8.16 -7.82
N LEU A 67 3.09 7.35 -6.85
CA LEU A 67 3.66 7.85 -5.61
C LEU A 67 5.16 8.11 -5.81
N ARG A 68 5.59 9.35 -5.72
CA ARG A 68 7.03 9.69 -5.72
C ARG A 68 7.71 9.20 -4.46
N SER A 69 7.01 9.33 -3.34
CA SER A 69 7.41 8.74 -2.08
C SER A 69 6.20 8.54 -1.19
N TYR A 70 6.31 7.60 -0.27
CA TYR A 70 5.37 7.50 0.85
C TYR A 70 6.06 6.94 2.08
N THR A 71 5.55 7.33 3.24
CA THR A 71 6.02 6.90 4.54
C THR A 71 4.85 6.35 5.33
N LEU A 72 5.03 5.17 5.92
CA LEU A 72 4.12 4.61 6.92
C LEU A 72 4.82 4.66 8.28
N SER A 73 4.10 5.05 9.32
CA SER A 73 4.59 5.07 10.69
C SER A 73 3.45 4.86 11.68
N MET A 74 3.77 4.43 12.90
CA MET A 74 2.83 4.49 14.03
C MET A 74 3.12 5.73 14.87
N ILE A 75 2.08 6.33 15.44
CA ILE A 75 2.22 7.52 16.26
C ILE A 75 1.96 7.20 17.73
N THR A 76 2.79 7.74 18.61
CA THR A 76 2.56 7.65 20.06
C THR A 76 1.39 8.54 20.49
N ILE A 77 0.70 8.12 21.54
CA ILE A 77 -0.45 8.87 22.10
C ILE A 77 -0.02 10.04 22.99
N THR A 78 1.27 10.14 23.29
CA THR A 78 1.84 11.19 24.14
C THR A 78 1.91 12.52 23.41
N LYS A 79 1.98 13.63 24.17
CA LYS A 79 2.35 14.94 23.65
C LYS A 79 3.76 15.29 24.15
N PRO A 80 4.72 15.59 23.28
CA PRO A 80 4.63 15.55 21.81
C PRO A 80 4.47 14.12 21.27
N SER A 81 3.80 14.00 20.13
CA SER A 81 3.60 12.73 19.43
C SER A 81 4.87 12.35 18.67
N LEU A 82 5.33 11.12 18.84
CA LEU A 82 6.53 10.60 18.18
C LEU A 82 6.13 9.58 17.10
N LYS A 83 6.89 9.53 16.01
CA LYS A 83 6.74 8.51 14.97
C LYS A 83 7.61 7.29 15.33
N LEU A 84 7.01 6.11 15.35
CA LEU A 84 7.63 4.80 15.53
C LEU A 84 7.43 3.95 14.27
N PHE A 85 8.27 2.93 14.08
CA PHE A 85 8.18 2.01 12.93
C PHE A 85 8.13 2.73 11.58
N ILE A 86 9.02 3.69 11.39
CA ILE A 86 9.06 4.53 10.18
C ILE A 86 9.58 3.69 9.02
N ASN A 87 8.70 3.40 8.07
CA ASN A 87 9.03 2.71 6.84
C ASN A 87 8.77 3.67 5.68
N GLN A 88 9.80 3.96 4.90
CA GLN A 88 9.74 4.91 3.79
C GLN A 88 10.05 4.23 2.47
N CYS A 89 9.21 4.47 1.48
CA CYS A 89 9.48 4.16 0.09
C CYS A 89 9.95 5.43 -0.59
N THR A 90 11.24 5.48 -0.93
CA THR A 90 11.86 6.57 -1.71
C THR A 90 11.84 6.30 -3.21
N LEU A 91 11.59 5.05 -3.61
CA LEU A 91 11.39 4.70 -4.99
C LEU A 91 10.00 5.15 -5.44
N GLN A 92 9.95 5.68 -6.65
CA GLN A 92 8.71 5.97 -7.33
C GLN A 92 7.91 4.68 -7.51
N ARG A 93 6.62 4.72 -7.20
CA ARG A 93 5.73 3.55 -7.24
C ARG A 93 4.47 3.86 -7.98
N ILE A 94 4.17 3.01 -8.96
CA ILE A 94 3.04 3.21 -9.83
C ILE A 94 1.84 2.39 -9.31
N PHE A 95 0.67 3.03 -9.24
CA PHE A 95 -0.62 2.42 -8.91
C PHE A 95 -1.46 2.33 -10.20
N PRO A 96 -1.44 1.17 -10.89
CA PRO A 96 -2.04 1.01 -12.22
C PRO A 96 -3.56 1.04 -12.27
N SER A 97 -4.22 0.62 -11.20
CA SER A 97 -5.65 0.41 -11.21
C SER A 97 -6.23 0.41 -9.81
N ASN A 98 -7.55 0.48 -9.74
CA ASN A 98 -8.30 0.31 -8.51
C ASN A 98 -7.98 -1.03 -7.86
N ASP A 99 -8.04 -1.04 -6.53
CA ASP A 99 -7.68 -2.12 -5.61
C ASP A 99 -6.21 -2.58 -5.65
N PHE A 100 -5.36 -1.90 -6.42
CA PHE A 100 -3.91 -2.11 -6.33
C PHE A 100 -3.38 -1.58 -5.00
N SER A 101 -2.49 -2.35 -4.39
CA SER A 101 -1.90 -1.99 -3.10
C SER A 101 -0.41 -2.18 -3.08
N TRP A 102 0.25 -1.28 -2.36
CA TRP A 102 1.66 -1.40 -2.09
C TRP A 102 2.00 -0.95 -0.67
N GLY A 103 3.04 -1.55 -0.08
CA GLY A 103 3.28 -1.42 1.35
C GLY A 103 4.54 -2.13 1.80
N PHE A 104 4.62 -2.33 3.12
CA PHE A 104 5.71 -3.02 3.78
C PHE A 104 5.15 -4.28 4.42
N ALA A 105 5.48 -5.45 3.85
CA ALA A 105 5.09 -6.75 4.40
C ALA A 105 5.64 -6.95 5.83
N ASN A 106 6.83 -6.39 6.09
CA ASN A 106 7.53 -6.47 7.36
C ASN A 106 7.51 -5.11 8.08
N PHE A 107 6.36 -4.45 8.13
CA PHE A 107 6.24 -3.10 8.69
C PHE A 107 6.74 -3.04 10.15
N CYS A 108 6.26 -3.97 10.99
CA CYS A 108 6.83 -4.23 12.31
C CYS A 108 6.59 -5.67 12.74
N THR A 109 7.34 -6.12 13.73
CA THR A 109 7.09 -7.40 14.39
C THR A 109 5.96 -7.26 15.42
N ARG A 110 5.24 -8.37 15.65
CA ARG A 110 4.22 -8.44 16.71
C ARG A 110 4.83 -8.31 18.10
N ARG A 111 6.11 -8.63 18.26
CA ARG A 111 6.87 -8.43 19.50
C ARG A 111 7.07 -6.95 19.76
N GLU A 112 7.59 -6.20 18.78
CA GLU A 112 7.73 -4.75 18.88
C GLU A 112 6.39 -4.06 19.16
N LEU A 113 5.32 -4.46 18.46
CA LEU A 113 3.98 -3.93 18.73
C LEU A 113 3.54 -4.15 20.18
N LYS A 114 3.88 -5.31 20.77
CA LYS A 114 3.55 -5.66 22.16
C LYS A 114 4.40 -4.87 23.15
N ASP A 115 5.68 -4.70 22.86
CA ASP A 115 6.63 -4.01 23.73
C ASP A 115 6.29 -2.51 23.78
N GLU A 116 5.96 -1.91 22.63
CA GLU A 116 5.59 -0.49 22.51
C GLU A 116 4.12 -0.18 22.82
N ARG A 117 3.33 -1.18 23.23
CA ARG A 117 1.86 -1.05 23.44
C ARG A 117 1.47 0.09 24.38
N ARG A 118 2.35 0.52 25.28
CA ARG A 118 2.06 1.61 26.24
C ARG A 118 2.20 2.98 25.58
N LEU A 119 3.03 3.09 24.55
CA LEU A 119 3.28 4.34 23.83
C LEU A 119 2.29 4.54 22.68
N ILE A 120 1.91 3.47 21.98
CA ILE A 120 1.10 3.58 20.74
C ILE A 120 -0.39 3.36 20.93
N ARG A 121 -0.82 2.78 22.06
CA ARG A 121 -2.23 2.40 22.29
C ARG A 121 -2.90 3.31 23.30
N ASP A 122 -3.93 4.01 22.85
CA ASP A 122 -4.72 4.87 23.72
C ASP A 122 -5.37 4.05 24.86
N PRO A 123 -5.19 4.46 26.13
CA PRO A 123 -5.65 3.67 27.26
C PRO A 123 -7.17 3.60 27.36
N LYS A 124 -7.93 4.53 26.77
CA LYS A 124 -9.39 4.56 26.84
C LYS A 124 -10.02 3.80 25.67
N SER A 125 -9.80 4.27 24.45
CA SER A 125 -10.34 3.72 23.20
C SER A 125 -9.67 2.41 22.77
N LYS A 126 -8.46 2.11 23.26
CA LYS A 126 -7.63 0.96 22.85
C LYS A 126 -7.19 1.00 21.39
N LEU A 127 -7.38 2.14 20.72
CA LEU A 127 -6.96 2.34 19.35
C LEU A 127 -5.48 2.76 19.29
N LEU A 128 -4.84 2.49 18.15
CA LEU A 128 -3.52 3.00 17.80
C LEU A 128 -3.60 3.78 16.49
N ASN A 129 -2.72 4.76 16.35
CA ASN A 129 -2.68 5.63 15.16
C ASN A 129 -1.56 5.17 14.21
N VAL A 130 -1.93 4.84 12.98
CA VAL A 130 -1.01 4.62 11.87
C VAL A 130 -1.08 5.84 10.95
N GLN A 131 0.03 6.56 10.85
CA GLN A 131 0.16 7.68 9.94
C GLN A 131 0.71 7.23 8.59
N CYS A 132 0.06 7.69 7.54
CA CYS A 132 0.55 7.63 6.17
C CYS A 132 0.84 9.04 5.68
N THR A 133 2.07 9.26 5.22
CA THR A 133 2.48 10.49 4.53
C THR A 133 2.78 10.13 3.08
N MET A 134 2.23 10.86 2.12
CA MET A 134 2.37 10.55 0.70
C MET A 134 2.74 11.79 -0.09
N ASN A 135 3.58 11.59 -1.10
CA ASN A 135 3.83 12.53 -2.17
C ASN A 135 3.38 11.89 -3.49
N ILE A 136 2.23 12.33 -3.99
CA ILE A 136 1.52 11.75 -5.12
C ILE A 136 1.72 12.64 -6.34
N GLU A 137 2.12 12.05 -7.44
CA GLU A 137 2.04 12.63 -8.77
C GLU A 137 0.88 11.96 -9.52
N ILE A 138 -0.16 12.75 -9.79
CA ILE A 138 -1.32 12.28 -10.54
C ILE A 138 -1.04 12.59 -12.01
N LEU A 139 -0.94 11.54 -12.81
CA LEU A 139 -0.84 11.65 -14.26
C LEU A 139 -2.25 11.80 -14.81
N THR A 140 -2.58 13.01 -15.27
CA THR A 140 -3.83 13.23 -16.02
C THR A 140 -3.54 12.98 -17.50
N THR A 141 -3.61 11.71 -17.91
CA THR A 141 -3.40 11.31 -19.31
C THR A 141 -4.47 10.33 -19.76
N ASN A 142 -5.28 10.77 -20.72
CA ASN A 142 -6.21 9.92 -21.48
C ASN A 142 -5.50 9.04 -22.53
N SER A 143 -4.19 8.79 -22.40
CA SER A 143 -3.41 8.11 -23.43
C SER A 143 -2.75 6.85 -22.89
N ILE A 144 -3.14 5.74 -23.51
CA ILE A 144 -2.73 4.32 -23.43
C ILE A 144 -1.20 4.08 -23.49
N ILE A 145 -0.36 5.13 -23.55
CA ILE A 145 1.09 5.05 -23.81
C ILE A 145 1.91 4.70 -22.55
N GLU A 146 1.29 4.62 -21.36
CA GLU A 146 1.99 4.32 -20.10
C GLU A 146 2.04 2.82 -19.72
N ASP A 147 1.37 1.93 -20.46
CA ASP A 147 1.34 0.48 -20.20
C ASP A 147 2.74 -0.17 -20.14
N HIS A 148 3.72 0.37 -20.88
CA HIS A 148 5.10 -0.12 -20.85
C HIS A 148 5.86 0.18 -19.55
N ARG A 149 5.50 1.23 -18.79
CA ARG A 149 6.11 1.52 -17.48
C ARG A 149 5.39 0.79 -16.35
N PHE A 150 4.08 0.58 -16.46
CA PHE A 150 3.30 -0.21 -15.50
C PHE A 150 3.81 -1.67 -15.43
N ALA A 151 4.14 -2.28 -16.57
CA ALA A 151 4.63 -3.66 -16.61
C ALA A 151 5.97 -3.86 -15.87
N THR A 152 6.92 -2.95 -16.01
CA THR A 152 8.30 -3.13 -15.52
C THR A 152 8.40 -3.12 -13.98
N ASP A 153 7.59 -2.32 -13.29
CA ASP A 153 7.58 -2.25 -11.81
C ASP A 153 6.87 -3.46 -11.16
N LEU A 154 5.92 -4.06 -11.89
CA LEU A 154 5.11 -5.19 -11.46
C LEU A 154 5.89 -6.52 -11.43
N PHE A 155 6.91 -6.69 -12.29
CA PHE A 155 7.76 -7.90 -12.30
C PHE A 155 8.77 -7.97 -11.15
N HIS A 156 9.04 -6.86 -10.46
CA HIS A 156 10.01 -6.83 -9.36
C HIS A 156 9.41 -7.16 -7.98
N THR A 157 8.09 -7.26 -7.86
CA THR A 157 7.39 -7.46 -6.58
C THR A 157 6.90 -8.88 -6.35
N TYR A 158 6.71 -9.67 -7.41
CA TYR A 158 6.16 -11.03 -7.35
C TYR A 158 6.98 -12.01 -8.19
N SER A 159 7.02 -13.27 -7.75
CA SER A 159 7.62 -14.33 -8.56
C SER A 159 6.81 -14.57 -9.84
N LEU A 160 7.46 -15.04 -10.91
CA LEU A 160 6.81 -15.35 -12.20
C LEU A 160 5.58 -16.27 -12.02
N GLN A 161 5.67 -17.21 -11.09
CA GLN A 161 4.62 -18.19 -10.81
C GLN A 161 3.38 -17.56 -10.17
N GLN A 162 3.56 -16.55 -9.32
CA GLN A 162 2.45 -15.77 -8.75
C GLN A 162 1.76 -14.91 -9.81
N TRP A 163 2.52 -14.37 -10.76
CA TRP A 163 1.98 -13.63 -11.90
C TRP A 163 1.10 -14.49 -12.80
N ILE A 164 1.55 -15.71 -13.11
CA ILE A 164 0.78 -16.68 -13.89
C ILE A 164 -0.57 -16.97 -13.22
N GLU A 165 -0.60 -17.10 -11.90
CA GLU A 165 -1.85 -17.31 -11.14
C GLU A 165 -2.75 -16.07 -11.12
N PHE A 166 -2.19 -14.86 -11.02
CA PHE A 166 -2.98 -13.63 -11.09
C PHE A 166 -3.62 -13.41 -12.47
N LEU A 167 -2.92 -13.77 -13.54
CA LEU A 167 -3.42 -13.59 -14.91
C LEU A 167 -4.47 -14.63 -15.31
N LYS A 168 -4.38 -15.85 -14.79
CA LYS A 168 -5.46 -16.85 -14.92
C LYS A 168 -6.79 -16.39 -14.33
N GLN A 169 -6.79 -15.38 -13.45
CA GLN A 169 -7.98 -14.86 -12.78
C GLN A 169 -8.53 -13.56 -13.41
N ARG A 170 -7.85 -12.96 -14.39
CA ARG A 170 -8.31 -11.75 -15.09
C ARG A 170 -8.38 -12.03 -16.59
N ASP A 171 -9.58 -12.29 -17.08
CA ASP A 171 -9.87 -12.55 -18.51
C ASP A 171 -9.69 -11.31 -19.42
N ASP A 172 -9.39 -10.13 -18.86
CA ASP A 172 -9.67 -8.85 -19.53
C ASP A 172 -8.46 -8.17 -20.20
N LEU A 173 -7.26 -8.77 -20.24
CA LEU A 173 -6.07 -8.09 -20.79
C LEU A 173 -5.26 -8.99 -21.76
N PRO A 174 -5.67 -9.08 -23.04
CA PRO A 174 -4.95 -9.83 -24.08
C PRO A 174 -3.48 -9.41 -24.24
N GLU A 175 -3.17 -8.13 -23.99
CA GLU A 175 -1.83 -7.56 -24.16
C GLU A 175 -0.88 -7.89 -23.00
N LEU A 176 -1.39 -8.06 -21.77
CA LEU A 176 -0.59 -8.55 -20.63
C LEU A 176 -0.23 -10.04 -20.78
N THR A 177 -1.17 -10.84 -21.30
CA THR A 177 -0.96 -12.26 -21.60
C THR A 177 0.16 -12.44 -22.62
N ASN A 178 0.20 -11.62 -23.67
CA ASN A 178 1.28 -11.64 -24.66
C ASN A 178 2.65 -11.31 -24.05
N ARG A 179 2.72 -10.38 -23.08
CA ARG A 179 3.99 -10.00 -22.47
C ARG A 179 4.51 -11.05 -21.48
N VAL A 180 3.62 -11.72 -20.75
CA VAL A 180 4.02 -12.85 -19.89
C VAL A 180 4.51 -14.03 -20.73
N ASN A 181 3.89 -14.31 -21.86
CA ASN A 181 4.38 -15.33 -22.78
C ASN A 181 5.77 -15.00 -23.32
N GLN A 182 6.02 -13.74 -23.72
CA GLN A 182 7.35 -13.30 -24.16
C GLN A 182 8.42 -13.41 -23.07
N GLU A 183 8.09 -13.12 -21.81
CA GLU A 183 9.03 -13.20 -20.69
C GLU A 183 9.29 -14.67 -20.25
N ILE A 184 8.30 -15.56 -20.42
CA ILE A 184 8.48 -17.02 -20.26
C ILE A 184 9.42 -17.55 -21.35
N GLU A 185 9.19 -17.17 -22.61
CA GLU A 185 10.04 -17.57 -23.74
C GLU A 185 11.48 -17.05 -23.61
N ALA A 186 11.68 -15.86 -23.05
CA ALA A 186 13.02 -15.29 -22.84
C ALA A 186 13.83 -15.94 -21.70
N ARG A 187 13.18 -16.75 -20.85
CA ARG A 187 13.81 -17.41 -19.67
C ARG A 187 13.87 -18.93 -19.76
N LEU A 188 13.35 -19.51 -20.84
CA LEU A 188 13.54 -20.91 -21.25
C LEU A 188 14.73 -21.02 -22.21
#